data_AF-A0A2X3IRV4-F1
#
_entry.id   AF-A0A2X3IRV4-F1
#
_cell.length_a   1.000
_cell.length_b   1.000
_cell.length_c   1.000
_cell.angle_alpha   90.00
_cell.angle_beta   90.00
_cell.angle_gamma   90.00
#
_symmetry.space_group_name_H-M   'P 1'
#
loop_
_entity.id
_entity.type
_entity.pdbx_description
1 polymer ?
#
loop_
_entity_poly.entity_id
_entity_poly.type
_entity_poly.pdbx_seq_one_letter_code
_entity_poly.pdbx_strand_id
1 'polypeptide(L)'
;MSALNKKSFLTYLKEGGIYVVLLVLLAIIIFQDPTFLSLLNLSNILTQSSVRIIIALGVAGLIVTQGTDLSAGRQVGLAAVIAATMLQAVDNANKVFPDMATMPIPLVILLVCAIGAVIGLINGIVIAYLNVTPFITTLGTMIIVYGINSLYYDFVGASPISGFDSHFSHFAQGFVALGSFPPVLHYLLRADCRLLCLDPVEQDALWQKHFRYRR
;
A
#
# COMPACT_ATOMS: atom_id res chain seq x y z
N MET A 1 -7.83 -4.75 53.41
CA MET A 1 -6.65 -4.61 52.53
C MET A 1 -6.39 -5.96 51.86
N SER A 2 -7.01 -6.15 50.71
CA SER A 2 -7.05 -7.40 49.94
C SER A 2 -5.71 -7.66 49.24
N ALA A 3 -5.09 -8.80 49.54
CA ALA A 3 -3.98 -9.34 48.78
C ALA A 3 -4.42 -9.56 47.34
N LEU A 4 -4.09 -8.62 46.45
CA LEU A 4 -4.34 -8.76 45.02
C LEU A 4 -3.57 -9.97 44.52
N ASN A 5 -4.36 -10.90 44.00
CA ASN A 5 -4.06 -12.08 43.21
C ASN A 5 -2.88 -11.89 42.23
N LYS A 6 -1.65 -11.93 42.75
CA LYS A 6 -0.40 -11.71 42.00
C LYS A 6 -0.20 -12.76 40.89
N LYS A 7 -0.76 -13.96 41.07
CA LYS A 7 -0.79 -15.00 40.03
C LYS A 7 -1.71 -14.61 38.86
N SER A 8 -2.91 -14.10 39.11
CA SER A 8 -3.84 -13.69 38.05
C SER A 8 -3.32 -12.50 37.24
N PHE A 9 -2.74 -11.49 37.88
CA PHE A 9 -2.16 -10.35 37.15
C PHE A 9 -0.99 -10.77 36.27
N LEU A 10 -0.09 -11.61 36.75
CA LEU A 10 1.03 -12.17 35.96
C LEU A 10 0.55 -13.10 34.83
N THR A 11 -0.56 -13.82 35.01
CA THR A 11 -1.16 -14.63 33.93
C THR A 11 -1.76 -13.75 32.84
N TYR A 12 -2.51 -12.70 33.18
CA TYR A 12 -3.01 -11.73 32.21
C TYR A 12 -1.88 -10.97 31.48
N LEU A 13 -0.79 -10.66 32.17
CA LEU A 13 0.39 -10.02 31.58
C LEU A 13 1.14 -10.94 30.61
N LYS A 14 1.06 -12.27 30.81
CA LYS A 14 1.66 -13.27 29.93
C LYS A 14 0.77 -13.62 28.74
N GLU A 15 -0.54 -13.76 28.95
CA GLU A 15 -1.53 -14.02 27.89
C GLU A 15 -1.73 -12.80 26.98
N GLY A 16 -1.66 -11.58 27.53
CA GLY A 16 -1.72 -10.31 26.81
C GLY A 16 -0.36 -9.65 26.54
N GLY A 17 0.74 -10.41 26.64
CA GLY A 17 2.11 -9.86 26.63
C GLY A 17 2.42 -8.94 25.45
N ILE A 18 1.87 -9.24 24.28
CA ILE A 18 2.04 -8.38 23.09
C ILE A 18 1.37 -7.01 23.25
N TYR A 19 0.19 -6.94 23.86
CA TYR A 19 -0.51 -5.67 24.12
C TYR A 19 0.20 -4.85 25.19
N VAL A 20 0.76 -5.53 26.20
CA VAL A 20 1.53 -4.87 27.27
C VAL A 20 2.82 -4.28 26.70
N VAL A 21 3.55 -5.04 25.89
CA VAL A 21 4.76 -4.56 25.20
C VAL A 21 4.42 -3.40 24.27
N LEU A 22 3.31 -3.48 23.53
CA LEU A 22 2.83 -2.40 22.66
C LEU A 22 2.57 -1.11 23.45
N LEU A 23 1.86 -1.18 24.58
CA LEU A 23 1.56 0.00 25.41
C LEU A 23 2.82 0.61 26.03
N VAL A 24 3.76 -0.21 26.49
CA VAL A 24 5.04 0.28 27.03
C VAL A 24 5.85 0.99 25.94
N LEU A 25 5.94 0.39 24.76
CA LEU A 25 6.61 1.00 23.61
C LEU A 25 5.95 2.33 23.23
N LEU A 26 4.62 2.38 23.18
CA LEU A 26 3.86 3.59 22.87
C LEU A 26 4.16 4.70 23.89
N ALA A 27 4.20 4.38 25.19
CA ALA A 27 4.51 5.33 26.24
C ALA A 27 5.93 5.92 26.10
N ILE A 28 6.92 5.08 25.76
CA ILE A 28 8.30 5.53 25.52
C ILE A 28 8.36 6.47 24.32
N ILE A 29 7.69 6.12 23.21
CA ILE A 29 7.66 6.94 21.99
C ILE A 29 6.99 8.29 22.24
N ILE A 30 5.86 8.32 22.96
CA ILE A 30 5.14 9.57 23.30
C ILE A 30 6.03 10.47 24.17
N PHE A 31 6.79 9.89 25.10
CA PHE A 31 7.69 10.66 25.96
C PHE A 31 8.87 11.25 25.18
N GLN A 32 9.37 10.52 24.19
CA GLN A 32 10.51 10.96 23.38
C GLN A 32 10.11 11.94 22.27
N ASP A 33 8.93 11.77 21.68
CA ASP A 33 8.38 12.67 20.66
C ASP A 33 6.86 12.85 20.82
N PRO A 34 6.41 13.95 21.45
CA PRO A 34 4.98 14.21 21.64
C PRO A 34 4.26 14.51 20.31
N THR A 35 4.99 14.82 19.23
CA THR A 35 4.36 15.01 17.91
C THR A 35 3.87 13.69 17.31
N PHE A 36 4.29 12.53 17.84
CA PHE A 36 3.83 11.22 17.40
C PHE A 36 2.29 11.07 17.48
N LEU A 37 1.65 11.65 18.50
CA LEU A 37 0.18 11.64 18.66
C LEU A 37 -0.55 12.73 17.84
N SER A 38 0.17 13.53 17.06
CA SER A 38 -0.45 14.52 16.18
C SER A 38 -1.43 13.83 15.22
N LEU A 39 -2.58 14.46 15.00
CA LEU A 39 -3.61 14.00 14.06
C LEU A 39 -3.04 13.77 12.65
N LEU A 40 -2.02 14.54 12.26
CA LEU A 40 -1.35 14.40 10.97
C LEU A 40 -0.54 13.10 10.89
N ASN A 41 0.24 12.79 11.93
CA ASN A 41 1.03 11.56 12.00
C ASN A 41 0.12 10.33 12.11
N LEU A 42 -0.94 10.41 12.91
CA LEU A 42 -1.94 9.35 12.99
C LEU A 42 -2.63 9.12 11.65
N SER A 43 -3.03 10.18 10.94
CA SER A 43 -3.64 10.08 9.62
C SER A 43 -2.69 9.46 8.59
N ASN A 44 -1.40 9.79 8.63
CA ASN A 44 -0.39 9.19 7.74
C ASN A 44 -0.19 7.70 8.02
N ILE A 45 -0.11 7.30 9.29
CA ILE A 45 0.01 5.89 9.70
C ILE A 45 -1.22 5.10 9.26
N LEU A 46 -2.43 5.64 9.48
CA LEU A 46 -3.68 5.00 9.06
C LEU A 46 -3.75 4.85 7.54
N THR A 47 -3.42 5.92 6.79
CA THR A 47 -3.39 5.87 5.32
C THR A 47 -2.43 4.79 4.82
N GLN A 48 -1.21 4.74 5.37
CA GLN A 48 -0.20 3.77 4.98
C GLN A 48 -0.60 2.31 5.33
N SER A 49 -1.27 2.11 6.46
CA SER A 49 -1.73 0.79 6.91
C SER A 49 -2.91 0.30 6.08
N SER A 50 -3.71 1.22 5.58
CA SER A 50 -4.96 0.90 4.94
C SER A 50 -4.82 0.22 3.57
N VAL A 51 -3.85 0.64 2.77
CA VAL A 51 -3.49 -0.02 1.50
C VAL A 51 -3.16 -1.50 1.74
N ARG A 52 -2.45 -1.80 2.84
CA ARG A 52 -2.10 -3.17 3.20
C ARG A 52 -3.31 -4.00 3.60
N ILE A 53 -4.29 -3.39 4.28
CA ILE A 53 -5.54 -4.07 4.66
C ILE A 53 -6.34 -4.44 3.42
N ILE A 54 -6.47 -3.53 2.44
CA ILE A 54 -7.20 -3.80 1.19
C ILE A 54 -6.56 -4.98 0.43
N ILE A 55 -5.24 -5.00 0.31
CA ILE A 55 -4.50 -6.11 -0.32
C ILE A 55 -4.71 -7.40 0.47
N ALA A 56 -4.61 -7.35 1.80
CA ALA A 56 -4.80 -8.51 2.66
C ALA A 56 -6.22 -9.10 2.53
N LEU A 57 -7.25 -8.27 2.41
CA LEU A 57 -8.62 -8.71 2.16
C LEU A 57 -8.76 -9.43 0.81
N GLY A 58 -8.08 -8.93 -0.23
CA GLY A 58 -8.02 -9.60 -1.54
C GLY A 58 -7.34 -10.98 -1.46
N VAL A 59 -6.17 -11.06 -0.80
CA VAL A 59 -5.43 -12.32 -0.64
C VAL A 59 -6.15 -13.30 0.29
N ALA A 60 -6.92 -12.83 1.28
CA ALA A 60 -7.71 -13.68 2.15
C ALA A 60 -8.71 -14.55 1.38
N GLY A 61 -9.34 -14.03 0.33
CA GLY A 61 -10.22 -14.81 -0.55
C GLY A 61 -9.49 -15.97 -1.23
N LEU A 62 -8.23 -15.76 -1.63
CA LEU A 62 -7.40 -16.80 -2.26
C LEU A 62 -7.01 -17.90 -1.25
N ILE A 63 -6.72 -17.53 -0.01
CA ILE A 63 -6.41 -18.48 1.06
C ILE A 63 -7.61 -19.40 1.36
N VAL A 64 -8.84 -18.86 1.33
CA VAL A 64 -10.06 -19.67 1.51
C VAL A 64 -10.18 -20.73 0.40
N THR A 65 -9.75 -20.41 -0.82
CA THR A 65 -9.69 -21.37 -1.94
C THR A 65 -8.47 -22.30 -1.93
N GLN A 66 -7.73 -22.37 -0.81
CA GLN A 66 -6.47 -23.11 -0.65
C GLN A 66 -5.32 -22.65 -1.57
N GLY A 67 -5.46 -21.46 -2.15
CA GLY A 67 -4.41 -20.78 -2.91
C GLY A 67 -3.56 -19.88 -2.04
N THR A 68 -2.45 -19.38 -2.59
CA THR A 68 -1.65 -18.31 -1.98
C THR A 68 -1.23 -17.33 -3.05
N ASP A 69 -1.14 -16.05 -2.70
CA ASP A 69 -0.63 -15.01 -3.60
C ASP A 69 0.36 -14.10 -2.89
N LEU A 70 1.64 -14.38 -3.11
CA LEU A 70 2.75 -13.54 -2.65
C LEU A 70 3.04 -12.38 -3.61
N SER A 71 2.52 -12.43 -4.84
CA SER A 71 2.84 -11.47 -5.89
C SER A 71 2.01 -10.19 -5.81
N ALA A 72 0.87 -10.21 -5.11
CA ALA A 72 -0.06 -9.08 -4.97
C ALA A 72 0.62 -7.76 -4.60
N GLY A 73 1.59 -7.78 -3.67
CA GLY A 73 2.32 -6.58 -3.27
C GLY A 73 3.14 -5.96 -4.42
N ARG A 74 3.80 -6.78 -5.24
CA ARG A 74 4.58 -6.31 -6.40
C ARG A 74 3.70 -5.89 -7.56
N GLN A 75 2.55 -6.55 -7.75
CA GLN A 75 1.57 -6.15 -8.75
C GLN A 75 0.97 -4.77 -8.44
N VAL A 76 0.67 -4.48 -7.16
CA VAL A 76 0.22 -3.15 -6.73
C VAL A 76 1.30 -2.09 -6.95
N GLY A 77 2.58 -2.42 -6.73
CA GLY A 77 3.70 -1.55 -7.09
C GLY A 77 3.76 -1.24 -8.60
N LEU A 78 3.63 -2.27 -9.46
CA LEU A 78 3.57 -2.10 -10.91
C LEU A 78 2.39 -1.21 -11.35
N ALA A 79 1.21 -1.50 -10.80
CA ALA A 79 0.00 -0.72 -11.02
C ALA A 79 0.19 0.76 -10.68
N ALA A 80 0.82 1.05 -9.53
CA ALA A 80 1.12 2.41 -9.11
C ALA A 80 2.11 3.10 -10.05
N VAL A 81 3.18 2.41 -10.48
CA VAL A 81 4.16 2.97 -11.43
C VAL A 81 3.49 3.34 -12.76
N ILE A 82 2.64 2.46 -13.30
CA ILE A 82 1.93 2.71 -14.55
C ILE A 82 0.93 3.87 -14.40
N ALA A 83 0.11 3.84 -13.35
CA ALA A 83 -0.85 4.90 -13.07
C ALA A 83 -0.16 6.26 -12.88
N ALA A 84 0.86 6.29 -12.03
CA ALA A 84 1.62 7.49 -11.71
C ALA A 84 2.31 8.06 -12.97
N THR A 85 2.75 7.20 -13.88
CA THR A 85 3.36 7.63 -15.13
C THR A 85 2.34 8.25 -16.07
N MET A 86 1.17 7.63 -16.24
CA MET A 86 0.12 8.11 -17.15
C MET A 86 -0.60 9.38 -16.67
N LEU A 87 -0.53 9.68 -15.37
CA LEU A 87 -1.22 10.82 -14.73
C LEU A 87 -0.31 12.01 -14.43
N GLN A 88 0.93 12.02 -14.93
CA GLN A 88 1.81 13.18 -14.80
C GLN A 88 1.28 14.37 -15.60
N ALA A 89 1.44 15.58 -15.04
CA ALA A 89 1.03 16.81 -15.71
C ALA A 89 1.86 17.03 -17.00
N VAL A 90 1.25 17.68 -18.00
CA VAL A 90 1.92 17.95 -19.30
C VAL A 90 3.11 18.88 -19.12
N ASP A 91 3.04 19.81 -18.16
CA ASP A 91 4.02 20.87 -17.93
C ASP A 91 5.19 20.46 -17.01
N ASN A 92 5.26 19.18 -16.64
CA ASN A 92 6.20 18.70 -15.65
C ASN A 92 7.58 18.42 -16.25
N ALA A 93 8.63 18.95 -15.62
CA ALA A 93 10.02 18.79 -16.07
C ALA A 93 10.54 17.34 -15.99
N ASN A 94 9.98 16.50 -15.11
CA ASN A 94 10.40 15.10 -14.92
C ASN A 94 9.49 14.11 -15.66
N LYS A 95 8.81 14.56 -16.72
CA LYS A 95 7.86 13.73 -17.45
C LYS A 95 8.56 12.57 -18.16
N VAL A 96 8.18 11.35 -17.81
CA VAL A 96 8.78 10.12 -18.38
C VAL A 96 8.55 10.02 -19.89
N PHE A 97 7.38 10.43 -20.35
CA PHE A 97 7.01 10.44 -21.76
C PHE A 97 6.58 11.86 -22.16
N PRO A 98 7.47 12.66 -22.76
CA PRO A 98 7.20 14.07 -23.04
C PRO A 98 5.99 14.27 -23.97
N ASP A 99 5.82 13.40 -24.98
CA ASP A 99 4.81 13.57 -26.05
C ASP A 99 3.38 13.11 -25.70
N MET A 100 3.16 12.52 -24.52
CA MET A 100 1.83 11.96 -24.19
C MET A 100 0.91 13.00 -23.55
N ALA A 101 -0.32 13.11 -24.06
CA ALA A 101 -1.35 13.98 -23.48
C ALA A 101 -1.87 13.41 -22.14
N THR A 102 -2.45 14.27 -21.30
CA THR A 102 -3.13 13.86 -20.07
C THR A 102 -4.29 12.92 -20.42
N MET A 103 -4.23 11.68 -19.92
CA MET A 103 -5.28 10.71 -20.12
C MET A 103 -6.40 10.87 -19.08
N PRO A 104 -7.66 10.59 -19.45
CA PRO A 104 -8.77 10.65 -18.50
C PRO A 104 -8.60 9.60 -17.39
N ILE A 105 -8.80 10.03 -16.13
CA ILE A 105 -8.60 9.20 -14.93
C ILE A 105 -9.29 7.81 -15.01
N PRO A 106 -10.56 7.69 -15.46
CA PRO A 106 -11.23 6.39 -15.53
C PRO A 106 -10.54 5.39 -16.48
N LEU A 107 -9.94 5.89 -17.57
CA LEU A 107 -9.23 5.06 -18.53
C LEU A 107 -7.96 4.46 -17.91
N VAL A 108 -7.23 5.26 -17.12
CA VAL A 108 -6.02 4.80 -16.42
C VAL A 108 -6.38 3.72 -15.40
N ILE A 109 -7.45 3.92 -14.62
CA ILE A 109 -7.93 2.92 -13.65
C ILE A 109 -8.27 1.60 -14.37
N LEU A 110 -9.04 1.68 -15.48
CA LEU A 110 -9.43 0.50 -16.23
C LEU A 110 -8.22 -0.24 -16.82
N LEU A 111 -7.24 0.49 -17.34
CA LEU A 111 -6.01 -0.09 -17.91
C LEU A 111 -5.19 -0.80 -16.83
N VAL A 112 -5.03 -0.19 -15.66
CA VAL A 112 -4.30 -0.77 -14.53
C VAL A 112 -5.01 -2.03 -14.01
N CYS A 113 -6.35 -1.99 -13.90
CA CYS A 113 -7.14 -3.17 -13.56
C CYS A 113 -7.00 -4.28 -14.61
N ALA A 114 -6.98 -3.94 -15.91
CA ALA A 114 -6.78 -4.91 -16.97
C ALA A 114 -5.42 -5.59 -16.89
N ILE A 115 -4.34 -4.85 -16.62
CA ILE A 115 -3.00 -5.42 -16.44
C ILE A 115 -2.96 -6.37 -15.24
N GLY A 116 -3.54 -5.98 -14.11
CA GLY A 116 -3.67 -6.85 -12.93
C GLY A 116 -4.47 -8.12 -13.23
N ALA A 117 -5.58 -8.00 -13.98
CA ALA A 117 -6.39 -9.13 -14.40
C ALA A 117 -5.63 -10.10 -15.32
N VAL A 118 -4.80 -9.58 -16.24
CA VAL A 118 -3.95 -10.42 -17.11
C VAL A 118 -2.93 -11.20 -16.29
N ILE A 119 -2.26 -10.57 -15.32
CA ILE A 119 -1.29 -11.25 -14.45
C ILE A 119 -2.00 -12.32 -13.60
N GLY A 120 -3.16 -11.99 -13.04
CA GLY A 120 -3.99 -12.94 -12.29
C GLY A 120 -4.46 -14.12 -13.17
N LEU A 121 -4.84 -13.86 -14.41
CA LEU A 121 -5.23 -14.89 -15.37
C LEU A 121 -4.05 -15.81 -15.71
N ILE A 122 -2.85 -15.26 -15.94
CA ILE A 122 -1.64 -16.06 -16.17
C ILE A 122 -1.38 -16.98 -14.97
N ASN A 123 -1.46 -16.45 -13.75
CA ASN A 123 -1.30 -17.26 -12.53
C ASN A 123 -2.35 -18.37 -12.44
N GLY A 124 -3.61 -18.07 -12.72
CA GLY A 124 -4.70 -19.05 -12.74
C GLY A 124 -4.51 -20.13 -13.78
N ILE A 125 -4.11 -19.77 -15.00
CA ILE A 125 -3.84 -20.71 -16.10
C ILE A 125 -2.67 -21.62 -15.75
N VAL A 126 -1.58 -21.08 -15.21
CA VAL A 126 -0.41 -21.87 -14.82
C VAL A 126 -0.78 -22.88 -13.73
N ILE A 127 -1.54 -22.47 -12.73
CA ILE A 127 -1.99 -23.38 -11.67
C ILE A 127 -2.94 -24.46 -12.24
N ALA A 128 -3.91 -24.08 -13.07
CA ALA A 128 -4.93 -24.99 -13.59
C ALA A 128 -4.39 -25.99 -14.62
N TYR A 129 -3.50 -25.58 -15.52
CA TYR A 129 -3.02 -26.43 -16.62
C TYR A 129 -1.68 -27.11 -16.32
N LEU A 130 -0.74 -26.41 -15.66
CA LEU A 130 0.60 -26.95 -15.38
C LEU A 130 0.66 -27.70 -14.04
N ASN A 131 -0.42 -27.71 -13.25
CA ASN A 131 -0.52 -28.38 -11.94
C ASN A 131 0.64 -28.00 -10.98
N VAL A 132 1.13 -26.77 -11.09
CA VAL A 132 2.17 -26.23 -10.20
C VAL A 132 1.51 -25.70 -8.92
N THR A 133 2.18 -25.85 -7.79
CA THR A 133 1.68 -25.32 -6.52
C THR A 133 1.56 -23.79 -6.56
N PRO A 134 0.48 -23.20 -6.03
CA PRO A 134 0.24 -21.74 -6.11
C PRO A 134 1.38 -20.89 -5.53
N PHE A 135 2.06 -21.38 -4.50
CA PHE A 135 3.20 -20.71 -3.89
C PHE A 135 4.35 -20.49 -4.88
N ILE A 136 4.71 -21.51 -5.67
CA ILE A 136 5.82 -21.43 -6.61
C ILE A 136 5.45 -20.52 -7.78
N THR A 137 4.23 -20.65 -8.31
CA THR A 137 3.74 -19.80 -9.39
C THR A 137 3.76 -18.32 -8.99
N THR A 138 3.21 -17.99 -7.82
CA THR A 138 3.13 -16.60 -7.37
C THR A 138 4.48 -16.02 -6.93
N LEU A 139 5.40 -16.83 -6.40
CA LEU A 139 6.78 -16.39 -6.17
C LEU A 139 7.50 -16.10 -7.50
N GLY A 140 7.30 -16.94 -8.52
CA GLY A 140 7.84 -16.71 -9.86
C GLY A 140 7.32 -15.42 -10.48
N THR A 141 6.01 -15.18 -10.44
CA THR A 141 5.44 -13.94 -10.98
C THR A 141 5.80 -12.72 -10.18
N MET A 142 5.98 -12.84 -8.86
CA MET A 142 6.53 -11.77 -8.03
C MET A 142 7.91 -11.32 -8.54
N ILE A 143 8.79 -12.27 -8.88
CA ILE A 143 10.14 -11.96 -9.41
C ILE A 143 10.05 -11.33 -10.80
N ILE A 144 9.17 -11.83 -11.68
CA ILE A 144 8.98 -11.27 -13.02
C ILE A 144 8.49 -9.81 -12.92
N VAL A 145 7.45 -9.56 -12.13
CA VAL A 145 6.90 -8.21 -11.92
C VAL A 145 7.93 -7.28 -11.27
N TYR A 146 8.72 -7.80 -10.33
CA TYR A 146 9.82 -7.04 -9.74
C TYR A 146 10.89 -6.68 -10.78
N GLY A 147 11.26 -7.62 -11.67
CA GLY A 147 12.19 -7.38 -12.77
C GLY A 147 11.70 -6.31 -13.74
N ILE A 148 10.41 -6.35 -14.11
CA ILE A 148 9.78 -5.33 -14.97
C ILE A 148 9.86 -3.95 -14.30
N ASN A 149 9.50 -3.85 -13.02
CA ASN A 149 9.63 -2.59 -12.28
C ASN A 149 11.09 -2.10 -12.23
N SER A 150 12.04 -3.00 -11.98
CA SER A 150 13.46 -2.63 -11.94
C SER A 150 13.96 -2.10 -13.27
N LEU A 151 13.57 -2.72 -14.39
CA LEU A 151 13.92 -2.27 -15.74
C LEU A 151 13.30 -0.90 -16.04
N TYR A 152 12.07 -0.68 -15.60
CA TYR A 152 11.39 0.60 -15.73
C TYR A 152 12.12 1.72 -14.98
N TYR A 153 12.53 1.49 -13.74
CA TYR A 153 13.27 2.50 -12.96
C TYR A 153 14.64 2.83 -13.54
N ASP A 154 15.31 1.85 -14.15
CA ASP A 154 16.57 2.07 -14.86
C ASP A 154 16.37 2.99 -16.07
N PHE A 155 15.29 2.78 -16.83
CA PHE A 155 14.91 3.64 -17.95
C PHE A 155 14.59 5.09 -17.55
N VAL A 156 13.92 5.30 -16.40
CA VAL A 156 13.52 6.62 -15.89
C VAL A 156 14.65 7.34 -15.12
N GLY A 157 15.83 6.72 -15.01
CA GLY A 157 16.98 7.32 -14.33
C GLY A 157 16.85 7.38 -12.81
N ALA A 158 16.14 6.42 -12.21
CA ALA A 158 15.93 6.28 -10.76
C ALA A 158 15.32 7.51 -10.06
N SER A 159 14.62 8.36 -10.83
CA SER A 159 13.91 9.53 -10.32
C SER A 159 12.54 9.14 -9.74
N PRO A 160 12.12 9.73 -8.61
CA PRO A 160 10.75 9.52 -8.13
C PRO A 160 9.74 10.15 -9.11
N ILE A 161 8.74 9.35 -9.48
CA ILE A 161 7.62 9.81 -10.32
C ILE A 161 6.81 10.81 -9.49
N SER A 162 6.75 12.06 -9.95
CA SER A 162 6.13 13.17 -9.22
C SER A 162 5.52 14.19 -10.19
N GLY A 163 4.83 15.20 -9.67
CA GLY A 163 4.18 16.28 -10.44
C GLY A 163 2.98 15.80 -11.26
N PHE A 164 1.96 15.37 -10.53
CA PHE A 164 0.70 14.92 -11.09
C PHE A 164 -0.19 16.09 -11.52
N ASP A 165 -1.11 15.80 -12.44
CA ASP A 165 -2.11 16.78 -12.85
C ASP A 165 -2.98 17.25 -11.66
N SER A 166 -3.44 18.50 -11.71
CA SER A 166 -4.25 19.10 -10.64
C SER A 166 -5.60 18.39 -10.49
N HIS A 167 -6.20 17.89 -11.58
CA HIS A 167 -7.45 17.13 -11.51
C HIS A 167 -7.24 15.77 -10.86
N PHE A 168 -6.11 15.10 -11.13
CA PHE A 168 -5.78 13.85 -10.45
C PHE A 168 -5.48 14.09 -8.97
N SER A 169 -4.74 15.14 -8.63
CA SER A 169 -4.44 15.49 -7.25
C SER A 169 -5.72 15.80 -6.47
N HIS A 170 -6.67 16.54 -7.05
CA HIS A 170 -7.99 16.77 -6.46
C HIS A 170 -8.88 15.53 -6.46
N PHE A 171 -8.73 14.59 -7.38
CA PHE A 171 -9.50 13.34 -7.33
C PHE A 171 -8.96 12.37 -6.27
N ALA A 172 -7.64 12.25 -6.18
CA ALA A 172 -6.97 11.33 -5.28
C ALA A 172 -6.88 11.85 -3.84
N GLN A 173 -6.77 13.18 -3.67
CA GLN A 173 -6.74 13.83 -2.35
C GLN A 173 -8.08 14.48 -1.99
N GLY A 174 -8.92 14.79 -2.98
CA GLY A 174 -10.17 15.50 -2.75
C GLY A 174 -11.32 14.58 -2.38
N PHE A 175 -12.27 15.21 -1.71
CA PHE A 175 -13.36 14.57 -1.00
C PHE A 175 -14.62 14.65 -1.84
N VAL A 176 -15.30 13.52 -2.06
CA VAL A 176 -16.72 13.56 -2.42
C VAL A 176 -17.48 13.89 -1.15
N ALA A 177 -17.98 15.13 -1.05
CA ALA A 177 -18.77 15.58 0.07
C ALA A 177 -20.13 14.87 0.13
N LEU A 178 -20.15 13.67 0.71
CA LEU A 178 -21.38 12.95 1.00
C LEU A 178 -22.02 13.51 2.29
N GLY A 179 -22.52 14.75 2.20
CA GLY A 179 -23.39 15.34 3.21
C GLY A 179 -22.74 15.81 4.52
N SER A 180 -23.43 16.74 5.18
CA SER A 180 -22.99 17.45 6.39
C SER A 180 -23.08 16.59 7.65
N PHE A 181 -22.15 15.65 7.84
CA PHE A 181 -21.96 14.92 9.09
C PHE A 181 -20.99 15.63 10.09
N PRO A 182 -20.97 15.28 11.39
CA PRO A 182 -20.09 15.92 12.37
C PRO A 182 -18.59 15.76 12.05
N PRO A 183 -17.73 16.70 12.46
CA PRO A 183 -16.32 16.78 12.01
C PRO A 183 -15.48 15.56 12.42
N VAL A 184 -15.79 14.88 13.52
CA VAL A 184 -15.04 13.70 13.98
C VAL A 184 -15.23 12.49 13.05
N LEU A 185 -16.43 12.30 12.52
CA LEU A 185 -16.74 11.22 11.56
C LEU A 185 -16.20 11.55 10.16
N HIS A 186 -16.17 12.83 9.80
CA HIS A 186 -15.56 13.32 8.56
C HIS A 186 -14.05 13.03 8.47
N TYR A 187 -13.29 13.15 9.56
CA TYR A 187 -11.85 12.82 9.56
C TYR A 187 -11.59 11.31 9.47
N LEU A 188 -12.52 10.47 9.94
CA LEU A 188 -12.46 9.02 9.84
C LEU A 188 -12.82 8.55 8.42
N LEU A 189 -13.84 9.15 7.80
CA LEU A 189 -14.17 9.00 6.37
C LEU A 189 -13.11 9.59 5.42
N ARG A 190 -12.31 10.56 5.90
CA ARG A 190 -11.14 11.09 5.18
C ARG A 190 -10.08 10.01 4.93
N ALA A 191 -10.04 8.98 5.78
CA ALA A 191 -9.17 7.82 5.59
C ALA A 191 -9.70 6.90 4.48
N ASP A 192 -11.02 6.75 4.32
CA ASP A 192 -11.62 5.81 3.36
C ASP A 192 -11.43 6.20 1.88
N CYS A 193 -11.41 7.49 1.53
CA CYS A 193 -11.04 7.90 0.15
C CYS A 193 -9.52 7.84 -0.09
N ARG A 194 -8.71 8.11 0.94
CA ARG A 194 -7.24 7.95 0.89
C ARG A 194 -6.81 6.49 0.86
N LEU A 195 -7.66 5.60 1.36
CA LEU A 195 -7.55 4.13 1.29
C LEU A 195 -7.52 3.63 -0.16
N LEU A 196 -8.30 4.28 -1.03
CA LEU A 196 -8.53 3.85 -2.41
C LEU A 196 -7.56 4.45 -3.42
N CYS A 197 -6.86 5.54 -3.07
CA CYS A 197 -5.93 6.24 -3.95
C CYS A 197 -4.66 6.65 -3.19
N LEU A 198 -3.52 6.01 -3.53
CA LEU A 198 -2.12 6.30 -3.14
C LEU A 198 -1.68 5.74 -1.76
N ASP A 199 -0.47 5.19 -1.52
CA ASP A 199 0.78 5.09 -2.28
C ASP A 199 1.51 3.76 -1.96
N PRO A 200 1.74 2.88 -2.95
CA PRO A 200 2.69 1.76 -2.83
C PRO A 200 4.16 2.19 -3.01
N VAL A 201 4.39 3.34 -3.66
CA VAL A 201 5.72 3.76 -4.14
C VAL A 201 6.63 4.25 -3.01
N GLU A 202 6.08 4.89 -1.97
CA GLU A 202 6.91 5.41 -0.87
C GLU A 202 7.43 4.31 0.06
N GLN A 203 6.75 3.16 0.14
CA GLN A 203 7.24 2.02 0.90
C GLN A 203 8.42 1.32 0.21
N ASP A 204 8.39 1.15 -1.12
CA ASP A 204 9.51 0.57 -1.85
C ASP A 204 10.73 1.52 -1.92
N ALA A 205 10.53 2.84 -1.94
CA ALA A 205 11.62 3.81 -1.86
C ALA A 205 12.38 3.75 -0.51
N LEU A 206 11.66 3.51 0.59
CA LEU A 206 12.26 3.30 1.91
C LEU A 206 12.97 1.93 2.01
N TRP A 207 12.41 0.88 1.39
CA TRP A 207 13.06 -0.43 1.31
C TRP A 207 14.33 -0.40 0.44
N GLN A 208 14.33 0.31 -0.69
CA GLN A 208 15.53 0.48 -1.52
C GLN A 208 16.64 1.26 -0.81
N LYS A 209 16.29 2.31 -0.03
CA LYS A 209 17.28 2.99 0.84
C LYS A 209 17.88 2.05 1.89
N HIS A 210 17.08 1.13 2.42
CA HIS A 210 17.53 0.17 3.43
C HIS A 210 18.46 -0.93 2.86
N PHE A 211 18.27 -1.34 1.59
CA PHE A 211 19.18 -2.29 0.91
C PHE A 211 20.43 -1.62 0.30
N ARG A 212 20.37 -0.32 -0.04
CA ARG A 212 21.55 0.43 -0.53
C ARG A 212 22.61 0.63 0.56
N TYR A 213 22.25 0.51 1.84
CA TYR A 213 23.18 0.58 2.98
C TYR A 213 23.77 -0.79 3.37
N ARG A 214 23.33 -1.88 2.74
CA ARG A 214 23.84 -3.25 2.96
C ARG A 214 24.61 -3.83 1.77
N ARG A 215 25.17 -2.95 0.93
CA ARG A 215 26.20 -3.29 -0.05
C ARG A 215 27.45 -2.45 0.21
#